data_AF-A0A8S3TDI6-F1
#
_entry.id   AF-A0A8S3TDI6-F1
#
_cell.length_a   1.000
_cell.length_b   1.000
_cell.length_c   1.000
_cell.angle_alpha   90.00
_cell.angle_beta   90.00
_cell.angle_gamma   90.00
#
_symmetry.space_group_name_H-M   'P 1'
#
loop_
_entity.id
_entity.type
_entity.pdbx_description
1 polymer ?
#
loop_
_entity_poly.entity_id
_entity_poly.type
_entity_poly.pdbx_seq_one_letter_code
_entity_poly.pdbx_strand_id
1 'polypeptide(L)'
;MDFKEKQERPYVGKKIPEIEITKIKRMHQSGLTFSAISKQTGICQKTISKYICGVENNYKVKQPKRDIMTEEVLKSVEFFKYSKPSLTYSEIRKKLVVNGVCNQQNVPSAKYLSHSCVHELGYSYKKLETLPVETQKDDIQLNLITLLNL
;
A
#
# COMPACT_ATOMS: atom_id res chain seq x y z
N MET A 1 17.06 41.79 30.84
CA MET A 1 16.66 40.49 30.25
C MET A 1 15.99 40.81 28.92
N ASP A 2 16.69 40.60 27.81
CA ASP A 2 16.15 40.92 26.49
C ASP A 2 15.21 39.81 26.02
N PHE A 3 13.91 40.11 25.99
CA PHE A 3 12.92 39.24 25.38
C PHE A 3 13.14 39.24 23.87
N LYS A 4 13.80 38.20 23.34
CA LYS A 4 13.87 37.98 21.89
C LYS A 4 12.45 37.77 21.37
N GLU A 5 11.94 38.77 20.67
CA GLU A 5 10.68 38.73 19.94
C GLU A 5 10.64 37.47 19.06
N LYS A 6 9.68 36.59 19.34
CA LYS A 6 9.52 35.35 18.56
C LYS A 6 8.99 35.74 17.19
N GLN A 7 9.86 35.73 16.19
CA GLN A 7 9.42 35.86 14.80
C GLN A 7 8.44 34.74 14.46
N GLU A 8 7.25 35.11 13.97
CA GLU A 8 6.25 34.17 13.48
C GLU A 8 6.80 33.39 12.29
N ARG A 9 6.53 32.08 12.27
CA ARG A 9 7.00 31.20 11.20
C ARG A 9 5.89 31.04 10.15
N PRO A 10 6.08 31.54 8.92
CA PRO A 10 4.99 31.62 7.94
C PRO A 10 4.48 30.26 7.42
N TYR A 11 5.26 29.19 7.55
CA TYR A 11 4.99 27.90 6.89
C TYR A 11 4.93 26.69 7.84
N VAL A 12 4.35 26.83 9.02
CA VAL A 12 4.16 25.70 9.94
C VAL A 12 3.19 24.67 9.34
N GLY A 13 3.63 23.42 9.17
CA GLY A 13 2.81 22.32 8.65
C GLY A 13 2.48 22.40 7.15
N LYS A 14 2.99 23.40 6.43
CA LYS A 14 2.74 23.62 5.00
C LYS A 14 4.04 23.56 4.20
N LYS A 15 3.93 23.17 2.93
CA LYS A 15 5.07 23.23 1.99
C LYS A 15 5.37 24.70 1.66
N ILE A 16 6.66 25.06 1.64
CA ILE A 16 7.10 26.39 1.22
C ILE A 16 6.85 26.55 -0.29
N PRO A 17 6.30 27.68 -0.76
CA PRO A 17 6.11 27.96 -2.18
C PRO A 17 7.42 27.93 -2.98
N GLU A 18 7.36 27.51 -4.25
CA GLU A 18 8.55 27.40 -5.11
C GLU A 18 9.28 28.75 -5.30
N ILE A 19 8.53 29.85 -5.25
CA ILE A 19 9.06 31.22 -5.34
C ILE A 19 10.01 31.53 -4.17
N GLU A 20 9.61 31.18 -2.95
CA GLU A 20 10.43 31.34 -1.73
C GLU A 20 11.67 30.45 -1.78
N ILE A 21 11.53 29.20 -2.26
CA ILE A 21 12.67 28.28 -2.43
C ILE A 21 13.68 28.86 -3.41
N THR A 22 13.22 29.42 -4.52
CA THR A 22 14.08 30.07 -5.53
C THR A 22 14.79 31.28 -4.96
N LYS A 23 14.09 32.09 -4.15
CA LYS A 23 14.66 33.24 -3.43
C LYS A 23 15.76 32.81 -2.46
N ILE A 24 15.53 31.78 -1.64
CA ILE A 24 16.52 31.21 -0.71
C ILE A 24 17.78 30.74 -1.46
N LYS A 25 17.60 30.02 -2.58
CA LYS A 25 18.72 29.54 -3.42
C LYS A 25 19.54 30.70 -3.98
N ARG A 26 18.87 31.74 -4.50
CA ARG A 26 19.52 32.95 -5.04
C ARG A 26 20.31 33.69 -3.96
N MET A 27 19.73 33.86 -2.76
CA MET A 27 20.40 34.50 -1.63
C MET A 27 21.65 33.74 -1.17
N HIS A 28 21.61 32.42 -1.20
CA HIS A 28 22.77 31.60 -0.89
C HIS A 28 23.85 31.69 -1.96
N GLN A 29 23.47 31.70 -3.25
CA GLN A 29 24.41 31.89 -4.35
C GLN A 29 25.13 33.24 -4.28
N SER A 30 24.46 34.29 -3.77
CA SER A 30 25.10 35.58 -3.51
C SER A 30 26.01 35.60 -2.27
N GLY A 31 26.25 34.45 -1.63
CA GLY A 31 27.17 34.32 -0.50
C GLY A 31 26.59 34.63 0.89
N LEU A 32 25.26 34.79 1.01
CA LEU A 32 24.65 35.02 2.32
C LEU A 32 24.66 33.73 3.17
N THR A 33 25.02 33.89 4.44
CA THR A 33 24.98 32.79 5.41
C THR A 33 23.54 32.36 5.70
N PHE A 34 23.33 31.10 6.09
CA PHE A 34 21.99 30.60 6.43
C PHE A 34 21.32 31.41 7.54
N SER A 35 22.09 31.97 8.48
CA SER A 35 21.55 32.83 9.53
C SER A 35 21.03 34.16 8.99
N ALA A 36 21.70 34.75 8.01
CA ALA A 36 21.25 35.99 7.38
C ALA A 36 19.96 35.76 6.58
N ILE A 37 19.92 34.67 5.80
CA ILE A 37 18.74 34.26 5.01
C ILE A 37 17.55 34.00 5.95
N SER A 38 17.77 33.32 7.08
CA SER A 38 16.74 33.03 8.07
C SER A 38 16.13 34.31 8.67
N LYS A 39 16.95 35.32 8.98
CA LYS A 39 16.47 36.61 9.49
C LYS A 39 15.67 37.40 8.45
N GLN A 40 16.05 37.30 7.16
CA GLN A 40 15.37 38.02 6.08
C GLN A 40 14.07 37.36 5.62
N THR A 41 13.97 36.03 5.71
CA THR A 41 12.82 35.26 5.22
C THR A 41 11.87 34.81 6.33
N GLY A 42 12.30 34.85 7.60
CA GLY A 42 11.56 34.27 8.72
C GLY A 42 11.52 32.73 8.72
N ILE A 43 12.24 32.09 7.78
CA ILE A 43 12.31 30.64 7.65
C ILE A 43 13.41 30.10 8.55
N CYS A 44 13.16 28.95 9.19
CA CYS A 44 14.15 28.31 10.05
C CYS A 44 15.42 27.92 9.26
N GLN A 45 16.59 28.16 9.85
CA GLN A 45 17.90 27.79 9.28
C GLN A 45 17.97 26.32 8.86
N LYS A 46 17.39 25.40 9.64
CA LYS A 46 17.33 23.96 9.30
C LYS A 46 16.57 23.70 7.99
N THR A 47 15.48 24.43 7.78
CA THR A 47 14.68 24.35 6.55
C THR A 47 15.47 24.90 5.37
N ILE A 48 16.15 26.04 5.53
CA ILE A 48 17.03 26.62 4.50
C ILE A 48 18.13 25.64 4.10
N SER A 49 18.83 25.05 5.08
CA SER A 49 19.85 24.01 4.85
C SER A 49 19.28 22.80 4.10
N LYS A 50 18.06 22.35 4.43
CA LYS A 50 17.39 21.26 3.69
C LYS A 50 17.18 21.58 2.21
N TYR A 51 16.81 22.81 1.85
CA TYR A 51 16.57 23.19 0.45
C TYR A 51 17.85 23.47 -0.34
N ILE A 52 18.92 23.91 0.32
CA ILE A 52 20.20 24.22 -0.30
C ILE A 52 21.07 22.96 -0.41
N CYS A 53 21.25 22.24 0.70
CA CYS A 53 22.14 21.08 0.78
C CYS A 53 21.42 19.74 0.52
N GLY A 54 20.09 19.70 0.60
CA GLY A 54 19.33 18.45 0.53
C GLY A 54 19.04 17.93 -0.88
N VAL A 55 19.56 18.58 -1.92
CA VAL A 55 19.38 18.17 -3.33
C VAL A 55 20.06 16.82 -3.60
N GLU A 56 21.15 16.51 -2.91
CA GLU A 56 21.91 15.27 -3.16
C GLU A 56 21.37 14.04 -2.40
N ASN A 57 20.60 14.23 -1.31
CA ASN A 57 20.27 13.15 -0.37
C ASN A 57 18.80 12.71 -0.34
N ASN A 58 17.94 13.13 -1.29
CA ASN A 58 16.51 12.78 -1.30
C ASN A 58 16.04 11.96 -2.49
N TYR A 59 16.95 11.26 -3.17
CA TYR A 59 16.56 10.06 -3.92
C TYR A 59 16.55 8.89 -2.94
N LYS A 60 15.53 8.81 -2.06
CA LYS A 60 15.06 7.47 -1.69
C LYS A 60 14.48 6.91 -2.97
N VAL A 61 15.34 6.36 -3.83
CA VAL A 61 14.93 5.55 -4.97
C VAL A 61 13.93 4.59 -4.38
N LYS A 62 12.66 4.78 -4.75
CA LYS A 62 11.55 4.01 -4.22
C LYS A 62 11.82 2.60 -4.71
N GLN A 63 12.47 1.79 -3.88
CA GLN A 63 12.84 0.43 -4.22
C GLN A 63 11.57 -0.24 -4.75
N PRO A 64 11.62 -0.93 -5.91
CA PRO A 64 10.47 -1.64 -6.41
C PRO A 64 10.00 -2.57 -5.29
N LYS A 65 8.74 -2.41 -4.86
CA LYS A 65 8.16 -3.31 -3.89
C LYS A 65 8.18 -4.69 -4.53
N ARG A 66 8.77 -5.68 -3.86
CA ARG A 66 8.66 -7.08 -4.29
C ARG A 66 7.19 -7.44 -4.21
N ASP A 67 6.57 -7.70 -5.35
CA ASP A 67 5.18 -8.12 -5.36
C ASP A 67 5.11 -9.56 -4.89
N ILE A 68 4.67 -9.74 -3.65
CA ILE A 68 4.47 -11.06 -3.04
C ILE A 68 3.22 -11.70 -3.64
N MET A 69 2.30 -10.88 -4.19
CA MET A 69 1.12 -11.35 -4.89
C MET A 69 1.41 -11.45 -6.37
N THR A 70 1.74 -12.66 -6.84
CA THR A 70 1.76 -12.95 -8.28
C THR A 70 0.34 -13.20 -8.76
N GLU A 71 0.08 -13.01 -10.05
CA GLU A 71 -1.25 -13.26 -10.65
C GLU A 71 -1.74 -14.70 -10.44
N GLU A 72 -0.83 -15.67 -10.35
CA GLU A 72 -1.14 -17.08 -10.08
C GLU A 72 -1.69 -17.28 -8.66
N VAL A 73 -1.10 -16.59 -7.67
CA VAL A 73 -1.58 -16.60 -6.29
C VAL A 73 -2.97 -15.96 -6.24
N LEU A 74 -3.20 -14.88 -6.98
CA LEU A 74 -4.51 -14.23 -7.01
C LEU A 74 -5.60 -15.16 -7.57
N LYS A 75 -5.36 -15.79 -8.72
CA LYS A 75 -6.28 -16.75 -9.36
C LYS A 75 -6.59 -17.95 -8.47
N SER A 76 -5.58 -18.49 -7.79
CA SER A 76 -5.78 -19.62 -6.87
C SER A 76 -6.60 -19.21 -5.64
N VAL A 77 -6.39 -18.01 -5.11
CA VAL A 77 -7.20 -17.45 -4.01
C VAL A 77 -8.65 -17.24 -4.43
N GLU A 78 -8.88 -16.73 -5.63
CA GLU A 78 -10.21 -16.59 -6.23
C GLU A 78 -10.91 -17.95 -6.35
N PHE A 79 -10.22 -18.97 -6.89
CA PHE A 79 -10.75 -20.32 -6.98
C PHE A 79 -11.14 -20.88 -5.62
N PHE A 80 -10.28 -20.76 -4.60
CA PHE A 80 -10.60 -21.26 -3.26
C PHE A 80 -11.80 -20.55 -2.62
N LYS A 81 -11.95 -19.24 -2.85
CA LYS A 81 -13.08 -18.46 -2.34
C LYS A 81 -14.37 -18.75 -3.10
N TYR A 82 -14.28 -19.01 -4.41
CA TYR A 82 -15.41 -19.46 -5.22
C TYR A 82 -15.90 -20.84 -4.78
N SER A 83 -15.00 -21.81 -4.63
CA SER A 83 -15.38 -23.16 -4.19
C SER A 83 -15.94 -23.20 -2.76
N LYS A 84 -15.38 -22.39 -1.84
CA LYS A 84 -15.84 -22.33 -0.45
C LYS A 84 -15.65 -20.91 0.13
N PRO A 85 -16.69 -20.06 0.13
CA PRO A 85 -16.57 -18.68 0.62
C PRO A 85 -16.27 -18.59 2.12
N SER A 86 -16.72 -19.58 2.90
CA SER A 86 -16.47 -19.69 4.34
C SER A 86 -15.00 -19.95 4.72
N LEU A 87 -14.13 -20.23 3.74
CA LEU A 87 -12.73 -20.54 3.99
C LEU A 87 -11.99 -19.30 4.53
N THR A 88 -11.25 -19.45 5.62
CA THR A 88 -10.49 -18.34 6.22
C THR A 88 -9.19 -18.09 5.45
N TYR A 89 -8.66 -16.86 5.50
CA TYR A 89 -7.39 -16.53 4.83
C TYR A 89 -6.19 -17.29 5.39
N SER A 90 -6.25 -17.71 6.66
CA SER A 90 -5.24 -18.59 7.27
C SER A 90 -5.24 -19.99 6.67
N GLU A 91 -6.42 -20.53 6.34
CA GLU A 91 -6.55 -21.82 5.68
C GLU A 91 -6.16 -21.73 4.20
N ILE A 92 -6.55 -20.64 3.51
CA ILE A 92 -6.11 -20.35 2.13
C ILE A 92 -4.58 -20.32 2.08
N ARG A 93 -3.95 -19.63 3.04
CA ARG A 93 -2.48 -19.59 3.15
C ARG A 93 -1.85 -20.98 3.25
N LYS A 94 -2.44 -21.88 4.05
CA LYS A 94 -1.97 -23.28 4.17
C LYS A 94 -2.16 -24.03 2.84
N LYS A 95 -3.33 -23.88 2.19
CA LYS A 95 -3.62 -24.52 0.90
C LYS A 95 -2.69 -24.06 -0.21
N LEU A 96 -2.29 -22.78 -0.22
CA LEU A 96 -1.32 -22.25 -1.20
C LEU A 96 0.04 -22.94 -1.08
N VAL A 97 0.47 -23.26 0.15
CA VAL A 97 1.72 -23.99 0.39
C VAL A 97 1.56 -25.46 0.02
N VAL A 98 0.45 -26.10 0.41
CA VAL A 98 0.16 -27.50 0.08
C VAL A 98 0.07 -27.74 -1.42
N ASN A 99 -0.54 -26.81 -2.16
CA ASN A 99 -0.66 -26.89 -3.61
C ASN A 99 0.61 -26.48 -4.36
N GLY A 100 1.67 -26.09 -3.65
CA GLY A 100 2.96 -25.71 -4.25
C GLY A 100 2.96 -24.37 -5.00
N VAL A 101 1.90 -23.58 -4.89
CA VAL A 101 1.81 -22.25 -5.55
C VAL A 101 2.75 -21.25 -4.87
N CYS A 102 2.91 -21.35 -3.55
CA CYS A 102 3.81 -20.51 -2.77
C CYS A 102 4.81 -21.33 -1.95
N ASN A 103 6.06 -20.89 -1.93
CA ASN A 103 7.06 -21.36 -0.97
C ASN A 103 6.77 -20.83 0.44
N GLN A 104 7.21 -21.55 1.48
CA GLN A 104 7.05 -21.12 2.88
C GLN A 104 7.63 -19.73 3.17
N GLN A 105 8.66 -19.32 2.41
CA GLN A 105 9.28 -18.00 2.51
C GLN A 105 8.59 -16.92 1.66
N ASN A 106 7.90 -17.31 0.58
CA ASN A 106 7.25 -16.39 -0.35
C ASN A 106 5.72 -16.29 -0.11
N VAL A 107 5.19 -17.02 0.87
CA VAL A 107 3.76 -17.04 1.10
C VAL A 107 3.28 -15.69 1.67
N PRO A 108 2.26 -15.05 1.08
CA PRO A 108 1.73 -13.81 1.62
C PRO A 108 1.14 -14.02 3.02
N SER A 109 1.17 -12.95 3.81
CA SER A 109 0.51 -12.95 5.12
C SER A 109 -1.02 -13.02 4.95
N ALA A 110 -1.72 -13.58 5.94
CA ALA A 110 -3.19 -13.65 5.90
C ALA A 110 -3.85 -12.25 5.79
N LYS A 111 -3.23 -11.23 6.41
CA LYS A 111 -3.68 -9.83 6.32
C LYS A 111 -3.49 -9.28 4.90
N TYR A 112 -2.37 -9.60 4.26
CA TYR A 112 -2.09 -9.18 2.90
C TYR A 112 -3.04 -9.85 1.90
N LEU A 113 -3.31 -11.15 2.05
CA LEU A 113 -4.33 -11.88 1.28
C LEU A 113 -5.70 -11.20 1.40
N SER A 114 -6.14 -10.89 2.62
CA SER A 114 -7.43 -10.22 2.83
C SER A 114 -7.48 -8.85 2.14
N HIS A 115 -6.39 -8.07 2.19
CA HIS A 115 -6.32 -6.77 1.54
C HIS A 115 -6.39 -6.90 0.02
N SER A 116 -5.57 -7.79 -0.57
CA SER A 116 -5.59 -8.04 -2.02
C SER A 116 -6.93 -8.57 -2.52
N CYS A 117 -7.62 -9.45 -1.78
CA CYS A 117 -8.97 -9.88 -2.16
C CYS A 117 -9.97 -8.72 -2.27
N VAL A 118 -9.87 -7.72 -1.39
CA VAL A 118 -10.77 -6.55 -1.43
C VAL A 118 -10.39 -5.60 -2.57
N HIS A 119 -9.09 -5.33 -2.74
CA HIS A 119 -8.61 -4.31 -3.66
C HIS A 119 -8.42 -4.79 -5.12
N GLU A 120 -7.99 -6.04 -5.31
CA GLU A 120 -7.70 -6.59 -6.64
C GLU A 120 -8.87 -7.40 -7.19
N LEU A 121 -9.51 -8.23 -6.35
CA LEU A 121 -10.64 -9.07 -6.76
C LEU A 121 -12.02 -8.42 -6.49
N GLY A 122 -12.05 -7.27 -5.81
CA GLY A 122 -13.31 -6.57 -5.53
C GLY A 122 -14.27 -7.35 -4.61
N TYR A 123 -13.78 -8.34 -3.87
CA TYR A 123 -14.59 -9.09 -2.92
C TYR A 123 -15.07 -8.16 -1.81
N SER A 124 -16.37 -7.91 -1.80
CA SER A 124 -17.07 -7.30 -0.67
C SER A 124 -17.91 -8.39 -0.02
N TYR A 125 -17.99 -8.40 1.31
CA TYR A 125 -18.80 -9.35 2.10
C TYR A 125 -20.27 -9.47 1.65
N LYS A 126 -20.75 -8.53 0.81
CA LYS A 126 -22.12 -8.45 0.29
C LYS A 126 -22.34 -9.11 -1.09
N LYS A 127 -21.30 -9.63 -1.75
CA LYS A 127 -21.37 -10.19 -3.12
C LYS A 127 -20.95 -11.67 -3.21
N LEU A 128 -21.25 -12.45 -2.19
CA LEU A 128 -21.08 -13.91 -2.26
C LEU A 128 -22.48 -14.51 -2.34
N GLU A 129 -22.98 -14.68 -3.57
CA GLU A 129 -24.16 -15.49 -3.83
C GLU A 129 -23.77 -16.95 -3.57
N THR A 130 -23.93 -17.39 -2.33
CA THR A 130 -23.85 -18.80 -2.00
C THR A 130 -25.14 -19.45 -2.47
N LEU A 131 -25.07 -20.22 -3.56
CA LEU A 131 -26.11 -21.22 -3.81
C LEU A 131 -26.06 -22.23 -2.64
N PRO A 132 -27.20 -22.52 -1.99
CA PRO A 132 -27.23 -23.46 -0.88
C PRO A 132 -26.75 -24.84 -1.34
N VAL A 133 -25.95 -25.49 -0.51
CA VAL A 133 -25.40 -26.84 -0.74
C VAL A 133 -26.48 -27.88 -1.02
N GLU A 134 -27.73 -27.59 -0.64
CA GLU A 134 -28.90 -28.42 -0.87
C GLU A 134 -29.21 -28.59 -2.36
N THR A 135 -28.95 -27.59 -3.22
CA THR A 135 -29.16 -27.71 -4.67
C THR A 135 -28.15 -28.66 -5.34
N GLN A 136 -26.99 -28.89 -4.72
CA GLN A 136 -25.90 -29.65 -5.34
C GLN A 136 -26.06 -31.18 -5.20
N LYS A 137 -26.91 -31.64 -4.27
CA LYS A 137 -27.14 -33.07 -4.06
C LYS A 137 -28.19 -33.65 -5.01
N ASP A 138 -29.15 -32.85 -5.44
CA ASP A 138 -30.26 -33.32 -6.28
C ASP A 138 -29.80 -33.63 -7.72
N ASP A 139 -28.88 -32.83 -8.27
CA ASP A 139 -28.32 -33.05 -9.62
C ASP A 139 -27.45 -34.31 -9.73
N ILE A 140 -26.74 -34.67 -8.66
CA ILE A 140 -25.90 -35.87 -8.61
C ILE A 140 -26.78 -37.13 -8.55
N GLN A 141 -27.88 -37.08 -7.80
CA GLN A 141 -28.82 -38.20 -7.73
C GLN A 141 -29.61 -38.38 -9.03
N LEU A 142 -30.04 -37.30 -9.68
CA LEU A 142 -30.79 -37.38 -10.93
C LEU A 142 -29.93 -37.96 -12.08
N ASN A 143 -28.64 -37.60 -12.15
CA ASN A 143 -27.72 -38.13 -13.15
C ASN A 143 -27.37 -39.62 -12.91
N LEU A 144 -27.27 -40.07 -11.66
CA LEU A 144 -27.08 -41.50 -11.35
C LEU A 144 -28.32 -42.33 -11.68
N ILE A 145 -29.52 -41.81 -11.39
CA ILE A 145 -30.79 -42.49 -11.72
C ILE A 145 -30.98 -42.59 -13.24
N THR A 146 -30.58 -41.57 -13.99
CA THR A 146 -30.68 -41.59 -15.46
C THR A 146 -29.69 -42.59 -16.08
N LEU A 147 -28.49 -42.74 -15.51
CA LEU A 147 -27.48 -43.70 -15.98
C LEU A 147 -27.78 -45.16 -15.59
N LEU A 148 -28.55 -45.39 -14.52
CA LEU A 148 -28.94 -46.75 -14.07
C LEU A 148 -30.22 -47.27 -14.75
N ASN A 149 -30.95 -46.42 -15.47
CA ASN A 149 -32.18 -46.77 -16.20
C ASN A 149 -31.99 -46.88 -17.73
N LEU A 150 -30.74 -46.98 -18.20
CA LEU A 150 -30.33 -47.31 -19.56
C LEU A 150 -29.61 -48.67 -19.58
#